data_AF-A0A3M0YCX2-F1
#
_entry.id   AF-A0A3M0YCX2-F1
#
_cell.length_a   1.000
_cell.length_b   1.000
_cell.length_c   1.000
_cell.angle_alpha   90.00
_cell.angle_beta   90.00
_cell.angle_gamma   90.00
#
_symmetry.space_group_name_H-M   'P 1'
#
loop_
_entity.id
_entity.type
_entity.pdbx_description
1 polymer ?
#
loop_
_entity_poly.entity_id
_entity_poly.type
_entity_poly.pdbx_seq_one_letter_code
_entity_poly.pdbx_strand_id
1 'polypeptide(L)'
;MKVRILPVLLLGALWFASACNQPAKQQEAPQESDALAAFMEQVEPIIVVKMHLFPLANVAEASEYPYSGTPVTEAQAALLDDALKAHLENEGLWVCYKVQDDLLIFRTGGGDTHSKLVLARANHDTGKIEQLDVVAWYTCDEQGCDHQEAWLADLDLDNHLELVLRHQKKDASGNLIADEYTVLTQKGDGNFQPGLDSLLVKENYKMSM
;
A
#
# COMPACT_ATOMS: atom_id res chain seq x y z
N MET A 1 -0.87 102.50 6.75
CA MET A 1 -0.57 101.17 6.19
C MET A 1 -1.90 100.50 5.86
N LYS A 2 -2.30 100.49 4.59
CA LYS A 2 -2.13 99.43 3.55
C LYS A 2 -3.07 98.22 3.74
N VAL A 3 -4.23 98.38 3.10
CA VAL A 3 -5.16 97.45 2.41
C VAL A 3 -4.60 96.08 1.98
N ARG A 4 -5.41 95.01 2.02
CA ARG A 4 -5.85 94.10 0.90
C ARG A 4 -6.28 92.71 1.38
N ILE A 5 -7.55 92.31 1.16
CA ILE A 5 -8.12 91.47 0.05
C ILE A 5 -7.75 89.96 0.15
N LEU A 6 -8.80 89.13 0.26
CA LEU A 6 -8.82 87.66 0.11
C LEU A 6 -8.26 87.18 -1.24
N PRO A 7 -7.79 85.92 -1.32
CA PRO A 7 -8.42 85.02 -2.28
C PRO A 7 -8.65 83.58 -1.81
N VAL A 8 -9.62 82.97 -2.48
CA VAL A 8 -10.03 81.56 -2.50
C VAL A 8 -8.89 80.64 -2.96
N LEU A 9 -8.83 79.42 -2.42
CA LEU A 9 -8.22 78.28 -3.10
C LEU A 9 -8.95 76.97 -2.73
N LEU A 10 -9.66 76.41 -3.71
CA LEU A 10 -10.02 75.00 -3.80
C LEU A 10 -8.75 74.18 -3.97
N LEU A 11 -8.59 73.10 -3.22
CA LEU A 11 -7.83 71.93 -3.66
C LEU A 11 -8.57 70.66 -3.26
N GLY A 12 -8.86 69.84 -4.26
CA GLY A 12 -9.54 68.57 -4.12
C GLY A 12 -8.66 67.53 -3.41
N ALA A 13 -9.30 66.70 -2.60
CA ALA A 13 -8.74 65.45 -2.13
C ALA A 13 -9.20 64.33 -3.08
N LEU A 14 -8.21 63.71 -3.72
CA LEU A 14 -8.32 62.58 -4.63
C LEU A 14 -7.37 61.52 -4.04
N TRP A 15 -7.83 60.25 -4.02
CA TRP A 15 -7.11 59.02 -3.61
C TRP A 15 -6.97 58.79 -2.09
N PHE A 16 -7.16 57.58 -1.54
CA PHE A 16 -7.00 56.22 -2.06
C PHE A 16 -8.12 55.30 -1.57
N ALA A 17 -8.73 54.56 -2.50
CA ALA A 17 -9.40 53.31 -2.16
C ALA A 17 -8.33 52.34 -1.64
N SER A 18 -8.42 51.97 -0.35
CA SER A 18 -7.71 50.80 0.16
C SER A 18 -8.27 49.57 -0.53
N ALA A 19 -7.66 49.18 -1.64
CA ALA A 19 -7.75 47.82 -2.13
C ALA A 19 -7.15 46.94 -1.03
N CYS A 20 -8.01 46.20 -0.34
CA CYS A 20 -7.60 45.11 0.53
C CYS A 20 -6.81 44.11 -0.32
N ASN A 21 -5.48 44.17 -0.23
CA ASN A 21 -4.64 43.02 -0.52
C ASN A 21 -5.02 41.94 0.50
N GLN A 22 -6.00 41.10 0.16
CA GLN A 22 -6.08 39.81 0.81
C GLN A 22 -4.78 39.07 0.46
N PRO A 23 -3.98 38.67 1.46
CA PRO A 23 -2.87 37.78 1.18
C PRO A 23 -3.46 36.53 0.53
N ALA A 24 -2.96 36.19 -0.65
CA ALA A 24 -3.28 34.92 -1.30
C ALA A 24 -3.09 33.83 -0.25
N LYS A 25 -4.16 33.08 0.05
CA LYS A 25 -4.07 31.88 0.89
C LYS A 25 -2.99 31.02 0.26
N GLN A 26 -1.82 30.95 0.90
CA GLN A 26 -0.89 29.87 0.66
C GLN A 26 -1.68 28.60 0.88
N GLN A 27 -1.88 27.86 -0.20
CA GLN A 27 -2.43 26.52 -0.15
C GLN A 27 -1.37 25.72 0.61
N GLU A 28 -1.57 25.51 1.91
CA GLU A 28 -0.76 24.60 2.71
C GLU A 28 -0.75 23.26 1.97
N ALA A 29 0.46 22.73 1.72
CA ALA A 29 0.59 21.37 1.24
C ALA A 29 -0.25 20.47 2.17
N PRO A 30 -1.02 19.50 1.64
CA PRO A 30 -1.76 18.57 2.49
C PRO A 30 -0.80 18.03 3.55
N GLN A 31 -1.19 18.05 4.83
CA GLN A 31 -0.40 17.37 5.85
C GLN A 31 -0.29 15.90 5.42
N GLU A 32 0.87 15.25 5.60
CA GLU A 32 1.09 13.89 5.08
C GLU A 32 0.00 12.89 5.50
N SER A 33 -0.63 13.11 6.67
CA SER A 33 -1.80 12.37 7.16
C SER A 33 -3.04 12.52 6.26
N ASP A 34 -3.32 13.71 5.73
CA ASP A 34 -4.44 13.95 4.80
C ASP A 34 -4.22 13.25 3.45
N ALA A 35 -2.97 13.19 2.99
CA ALA A 35 -2.60 12.50 1.77
C ALA A 35 -2.72 10.97 1.91
N LEU A 36 -2.30 10.41 3.05
CA LEU A 36 -2.49 8.99 3.36
C LEU A 36 -3.97 8.62 3.44
N ALA A 37 -4.78 9.42 4.15
CA ALA A 37 -6.22 9.19 4.23
C ALA A 37 -6.88 9.21 2.84
N ALA A 38 -6.56 10.21 2.02
CA ALA A 38 -7.07 10.30 0.65
C ALA A 38 -6.61 9.16 -0.25
N PHE A 39 -5.40 8.63 -0.04
CA PHE A 39 -4.95 7.41 -0.72
C PHE A 39 -5.78 6.20 -0.28
N MET A 40 -5.98 6.01 1.02
CA MET A 40 -6.73 4.89 1.57
C MET A 40 -8.19 4.85 1.12
N GLU A 41 -8.80 6.01 0.88
CA GLU A 41 -10.17 6.11 0.31
C GLU A 41 -10.26 5.62 -1.15
N GLN A 42 -9.15 5.61 -1.89
CA GLN A 42 -9.10 5.17 -3.29
C GLN A 42 -8.87 3.66 -3.43
N VAL A 43 -8.42 3.00 -2.36
CA VAL A 43 -8.12 1.56 -2.39
C VAL A 43 -9.40 0.76 -2.13
N GLU A 44 -9.67 -0.23 -2.97
CA GLU A 44 -10.83 -1.10 -2.84
C GLU A 44 -10.79 -1.87 -1.50
N PRO A 45 -11.79 -1.69 -0.61
CA PRO A 45 -11.85 -2.44 0.63
C PRO A 45 -12.47 -3.82 0.39
N ILE A 46 -11.90 -4.85 1.03
CA ILE A 46 -12.46 -6.20 1.04
C ILE A 46 -12.57 -6.72 2.48
N ILE A 47 -13.67 -7.43 2.76
CA ILE A 47 -13.85 -8.14 4.04
C ILE A 47 -13.25 -9.53 3.89
N VAL A 48 -12.18 -9.81 4.62
CA VAL A 48 -11.51 -11.11 4.57
C VAL A 48 -12.13 -12.06 5.61
N VAL A 49 -12.78 -13.13 5.13
CA VAL A 49 -13.03 -14.33 5.94
C VAL A 49 -11.86 -15.29 5.80
N LYS A 50 -11.45 -15.52 4.56
CA LYS A 50 -10.23 -16.22 4.18
C LYS A 50 -9.84 -15.78 2.78
N MET A 51 -8.63 -15.29 2.62
CA MET A 51 -8.09 -14.79 1.36
C MET A 51 -6.81 -15.55 1.03
N HIS A 52 -6.73 -16.12 -0.17
CA HIS A 52 -5.56 -16.85 -0.65
C HIS A 52 -4.73 -15.95 -1.57
N LEU A 53 -3.54 -15.59 -1.11
CA LEU A 53 -2.57 -14.78 -1.84
C LEU A 53 -1.60 -15.73 -2.55
N PHE A 54 -1.60 -15.69 -3.88
CA PHE A 54 -0.75 -16.54 -4.72
C PHE A 54 -0.13 -15.70 -5.83
N PRO A 55 1.11 -15.98 -6.26
CA PRO A 55 1.77 -15.22 -7.32
C PRO A 55 1.18 -15.55 -8.70
N LEU A 56 1.24 -14.58 -9.62
CA LEU A 56 0.93 -14.85 -11.03
C LEU A 56 2.09 -15.63 -11.66
N ALA A 57 1.88 -16.91 -11.94
CA ALA A 57 2.86 -17.78 -12.57
C ALA A 57 3.00 -17.55 -14.09
N ASN A 58 1.95 -17.06 -14.75
CA ASN A 58 1.94 -16.80 -16.20
C ASN A 58 1.30 -15.43 -16.51
N VAL A 59 2.10 -14.51 -17.06
CA VAL A 59 1.66 -13.15 -17.38
C VAL A 59 0.57 -13.11 -18.47
N ALA A 60 0.46 -14.16 -19.30
CA ALA A 60 -0.59 -14.26 -20.32
C ALA A 60 -2.01 -14.35 -19.73
N GLU A 61 -2.15 -14.73 -18.46
CA GLU A 61 -3.43 -14.87 -17.75
C GLU A 61 -3.74 -13.66 -16.84
N ALA A 62 -2.96 -12.57 -16.97
CA ALA A 62 -3.06 -11.40 -16.11
C ALA A 62 -4.44 -10.72 -16.08
N SER A 63 -5.28 -10.92 -17.10
CA SER A 63 -6.62 -10.30 -17.17
C SER A 63 -7.64 -10.91 -16.20
N GLU A 64 -7.44 -12.16 -15.77
CA GLU A 64 -8.32 -12.85 -14.82
C GLU A 64 -7.71 -12.93 -13.41
N TYR A 65 -6.47 -12.44 -13.26
CA TYR A 65 -5.76 -12.46 -12.00
C TYR A 65 -6.41 -11.48 -11.00
N PRO A 66 -6.87 -11.95 -9.82
CA PRO A 66 -7.62 -11.12 -8.88
C PRO A 66 -6.78 -9.97 -8.32
N TYR A 67 -5.46 -10.10 -8.28
CA TYR A 67 -4.55 -9.08 -7.77
C TYR A 67 -4.05 -8.13 -8.87
N SER A 68 -4.91 -7.75 -9.82
CA SER A 68 -4.55 -6.87 -10.92
C SER A 68 -4.21 -5.44 -10.47
N GLY A 69 -4.96 -4.91 -9.50
CA GLY A 69 -4.71 -3.67 -8.79
C GLY A 69 -4.68 -2.39 -9.64
N THR A 70 -4.51 -1.25 -8.94
CA THR A 70 -4.34 0.08 -9.54
C THR A 70 -2.86 0.48 -9.48
N PRO A 71 -2.24 0.95 -10.59
CA PRO A 71 -0.85 1.37 -10.57
C PRO A 71 -0.60 2.49 -9.56
N VAL A 72 0.46 2.36 -8.76
CA VAL A 72 0.93 3.41 -7.86
C VAL A 72 1.70 4.45 -8.68
N THR A 73 1.34 5.71 -8.53
CA THR A 73 1.92 6.84 -9.27
C THR A 73 3.16 7.39 -8.57
N GLU A 74 4.03 8.09 -9.32
CA GLU A 74 5.17 8.82 -8.73
C GLU A 74 4.73 9.83 -7.66
N ALA A 75 3.56 10.46 -7.83
CA ALA A 75 3.02 11.38 -6.83
C ALA A 75 2.67 10.68 -5.50
N GLN A 76 2.28 9.40 -5.55
CA GLN A 76 2.00 8.58 -4.38
C GLN A 76 3.26 7.98 -3.75
N ALA A 77 4.41 8.00 -4.44
CA ALA A 77 5.67 7.45 -3.93
C ALA A 77 6.12 8.11 -2.61
N ALA A 78 5.72 9.36 -2.36
CA ALA A 78 5.98 10.05 -1.09
C ALA A 78 5.31 9.38 0.12
N LEU A 79 4.22 8.62 -0.09
CA LEU A 79 3.54 7.87 0.96
C LEU A 79 4.22 6.53 1.27
N LEU A 80 5.09 6.04 0.39
CA LEU A 80 5.69 4.72 0.54
C LEU A 80 6.93 4.77 1.45
N ASP A 81 7.19 3.68 2.17
CA ASP A 81 8.49 3.40 2.74
C ASP A 81 9.54 3.09 1.65
N ASP A 82 10.79 2.93 2.06
CA ASP A 82 11.88 2.75 1.10
C ASP A 82 11.84 1.38 0.39
N ALA A 83 11.27 0.36 1.03
CA ALA A 83 11.13 -0.98 0.44
C ALA A 83 10.11 -0.97 -0.71
N LEU A 84 8.93 -0.36 -0.50
CA LEU A 84 7.90 -0.24 -1.53
C LEU A 84 8.34 0.71 -2.65
N LYS A 85 9.08 1.78 -2.35
CA LYS A 85 9.68 2.63 -3.39
C LYS A 85 10.61 1.85 -4.30
N ALA A 86 11.46 0.98 -3.74
CA ALA A 86 12.35 0.16 -4.53
C ALA A 86 11.59 -0.76 -5.50
N HIS A 87 10.45 -1.32 -5.08
CA HIS A 87 9.57 -2.06 -5.99
C HIS A 87 8.98 -1.17 -7.08
N LEU A 88 8.47 0.01 -6.73
CA LEU A 88 7.91 0.96 -7.69
C LEU A 88 8.92 1.34 -8.79
N GLU A 89 10.18 1.60 -8.42
CA GLU A 89 11.23 2.04 -9.34
C GLU A 89 11.76 0.93 -10.26
N ASN A 90 11.81 -0.32 -9.78
CA ASN A 90 12.48 -1.41 -10.49
C ASN A 90 11.53 -2.41 -11.14
N GLU A 91 10.36 -2.63 -10.52
CA GLU A 91 9.42 -3.70 -10.86
C GLU A 91 8.05 -3.13 -11.27
N GLY A 92 7.74 -1.90 -10.86
CA GLY A 92 6.38 -1.38 -10.86
C GLY A 92 5.58 -1.90 -9.67
N LEU A 93 4.61 -1.11 -9.23
CA LEU A 93 3.83 -1.37 -8.02
C LEU A 93 2.36 -1.06 -8.28
N TRP A 94 1.48 -1.96 -7.85
CA TRP A 94 0.03 -1.82 -7.96
C TRP A 94 -0.59 -2.07 -6.59
N VAL A 95 -1.45 -1.17 -6.12
CA VAL A 95 -2.25 -1.41 -4.92
C VAL A 95 -3.50 -2.20 -5.31
N CYS A 96 -3.71 -3.36 -4.68
CA CYS A 96 -4.79 -4.28 -5.02
C CYS A 96 -5.99 -4.06 -4.12
N TYR A 97 -5.81 -4.26 -2.81
CA TYR A 97 -6.89 -4.26 -1.83
C TYR A 97 -6.45 -3.63 -0.52
N LYS A 98 -7.42 -3.04 0.17
CA LYS A 98 -7.37 -2.73 1.59
C LYS A 98 -8.14 -3.81 2.34
N VAL A 99 -7.50 -4.45 3.31
CA VAL A 99 -8.12 -5.45 4.18
C VAL A 99 -8.28 -4.87 5.61
N GLN A 100 -8.66 -5.71 6.57
CA GLN A 100 -8.79 -5.31 7.98
C GLN A 100 -7.51 -4.66 8.54
N ASP A 101 -7.66 -3.83 9.56
CA ASP A 101 -6.56 -3.18 10.30
C ASP A 101 -5.57 -2.39 9.44
N ASP A 102 -6.10 -1.71 8.41
CA ASP A 102 -5.34 -0.87 7.48
C ASP A 102 -4.17 -1.58 6.78
N LEU A 103 -4.28 -2.91 6.68
CA LEU A 103 -3.41 -3.71 5.84
C LEU A 103 -3.77 -3.52 4.37
N LEU A 104 -2.73 -3.51 3.54
CA LEU A 104 -2.79 -3.31 2.10
C LEU A 104 -2.10 -4.46 1.40
N ILE A 105 -2.70 -4.94 0.32
CA ILE A 105 -2.08 -5.89 -0.60
C ILE A 105 -1.58 -5.11 -1.80
N PHE A 106 -0.28 -5.21 -2.05
CA PHE A 106 0.34 -4.72 -3.27
C PHE A 106 0.76 -5.88 -4.15
N ARG A 107 0.66 -5.69 -5.47
CA ARG A 107 1.34 -6.51 -6.46
C ARG A 107 2.56 -5.74 -6.94
N THR A 108 3.72 -6.40 -7.00
CA THR A 108 4.89 -5.89 -7.72
C THR A 108 4.95 -6.54 -9.09
N GLY A 109 5.54 -5.85 -10.05
CA GLY A 109 5.88 -6.52 -11.30
C GLY A 109 6.90 -7.62 -11.00
N GLY A 110 6.77 -8.73 -11.70
CA GLY A 110 7.94 -9.56 -11.92
C GLY A 110 8.86 -8.85 -12.90
N GLY A 111 10.15 -9.19 -12.90
CA GLY A 111 10.86 -9.19 -14.18
C GLY A 111 10.19 -10.14 -15.19
N ASP A 112 10.98 -10.82 -16.02
CA ASP A 112 10.47 -11.53 -17.21
C ASP A 112 9.47 -12.69 -16.97
N THR A 113 9.11 -13.10 -15.74
CA THR A 113 8.20 -14.26 -15.58
C THR A 113 7.12 -14.25 -14.47
N HIS A 114 7.28 -13.61 -13.29
CA HIS A 114 6.31 -13.80 -12.17
C HIS A 114 6.09 -12.59 -11.26
N SER A 115 4.84 -12.26 -10.92
CA SER A 115 4.51 -11.19 -9.96
C SER A 115 4.74 -11.62 -8.51
N LYS A 116 5.10 -10.69 -7.63
CA LYS A 116 5.06 -10.89 -6.17
C LYS A 116 3.84 -10.20 -5.58
N LEU A 117 3.37 -10.70 -4.43
CA LEU A 117 2.43 -10.00 -3.56
C LEU A 117 3.13 -9.58 -2.28
N VAL A 118 2.94 -8.31 -1.92
CA VAL A 118 3.52 -7.67 -0.75
C VAL A 118 2.38 -7.28 0.20
N LEU A 119 2.52 -7.65 1.46
CA LEU A 119 1.67 -7.17 2.53
C LEU A 119 2.30 -5.91 3.12
N ALA A 120 1.51 -4.85 3.22
CA ALA A 120 1.92 -3.58 3.79
C ALA A 120 0.86 -3.08 4.78
N ARG A 121 1.19 -2.04 5.55
CA ARG A 121 0.28 -1.38 6.49
C ARG A 121 0.33 0.13 6.28
N ALA A 122 -0.81 0.80 6.31
CA ALA A 122 -0.84 2.25 6.48
C ALA A 122 -0.54 2.61 7.94
N ASN A 123 0.61 3.22 8.18
CA ASN A 123 1.03 3.71 9.49
C ASN A 123 0.63 5.19 9.63
N HIS A 124 -0.44 5.45 10.37
CA HIS A 124 -0.96 6.80 10.60
C HIS A 124 -0.05 7.67 11.46
N ASP A 125 0.82 7.06 12.29
CA ASP A 125 1.78 7.81 13.11
C ASP A 125 2.91 8.41 12.26
N THR A 126 3.33 7.68 11.21
CA THR A 126 4.38 8.13 10.29
C THR A 126 3.84 8.78 9.02
N GLY A 127 2.55 8.63 8.73
CA GLY A 127 1.94 9.06 7.48
C GLY A 127 2.44 8.26 6.27
N LYS A 128 3.01 7.07 6.49
CA LYS A 128 3.59 6.21 5.46
C LYS A 128 2.87 4.87 5.34
N ILE A 129 3.06 4.23 4.20
CA ILE A 129 2.72 2.85 3.91
C ILE A 129 4.00 2.04 4.05
N GLU A 130 4.02 1.13 5.00
CA GLU A 130 5.19 0.34 5.38
C GLU A 130 5.03 -1.09 4.89
N GLN A 131 6.03 -1.62 4.20
CA GLN A 131 6.09 -3.03 3.86
C GLN A 131 6.24 -3.86 5.13
N LEU A 132 5.37 -4.86 5.30
CA LEU A 132 5.48 -5.86 6.35
C LEU A 132 6.25 -7.08 5.86
N ASP A 133 5.85 -7.66 4.72
CA ASP A 133 6.51 -8.83 4.14
C ASP A 133 6.15 -9.06 2.66
N VAL A 134 6.97 -9.83 1.95
CA VAL A 134 6.64 -10.40 0.63
C VAL A 134 5.97 -11.75 0.86
N VAL A 135 4.64 -11.78 0.75
CA VAL A 135 3.83 -12.91 1.22
C VAL A 135 3.57 -13.96 0.14
N ALA A 136 3.64 -13.60 -1.14
CA ALA A 136 3.51 -14.57 -2.23
C ALA A 136 4.52 -14.28 -3.36
N TRP A 137 5.21 -15.31 -3.83
CA TRP A 137 6.22 -15.20 -4.88
C TRP A 137 6.53 -16.58 -5.48
N TYR A 138 7.04 -16.60 -6.72
CA TYR A 138 7.44 -17.82 -7.41
C TYR A 138 8.73 -17.56 -8.21
N THR A 139 9.68 -18.49 -8.12
CA THR A 139 10.93 -18.45 -8.90
C THR A 139 11.34 -19.85 -9.31
N CYS A 140 11.98 -19.97 -10.46
CA CYS A 140 12.58 -21.22 -10.92
C CYS A 140 13.98 -20.98 -11.46
N ASP A 141 14.82 -22.00 -11.31
CA ASP A 141 16.12 -22.12 -11.95
C ASP A 141 16.32 -23.54 -12.50
N GLU A 142 17.54 -23.86 -12.91
CA GLU A 142 17.88 -25.19 -13.45
C GLU A 142 17.74 -26.32 -12.41
N GLN A 143 17.74 -26.00 -11.11
CA GLN A 143 17.67 -26.98 -10.02
C GLN A 143 16.23 -27.27 -9.58
N GLY A 144 15.32 -26.33 -9.80
CA GLY A 144 13.92 -26.49 -9.45
C GLY A 144 13.18 -25.17 -9.31
N CYS A 145 12.08 -25.22 -8.56
CA CYS A 145 11.23 -24.06 -8.32
C CYS A 145 10.95 -23.89 -6.83
N ASP A 146 11.00 -22.64 -6.38
CA ASP A 146 10.58 -22.21 -5.06
C ASP A 146 9.30 -21.40 -5.20
N HIS A 147 8.31 -21.73 -4.38
CA HIS A 147 6.97 -21.15 -4.44
C HIS A 147 6.47 -20.82 -3.03
N GLN A 148 6.11 -19.56 -2.80
CA GLN A 148 5.43 -19.15 -1.60
C GLN A 148 4.03 -18.62 -1.91
N GLU A 149 3.05 -19.11 -1.16
CA GLU A 149 1.69 -18.58 -1.10
C GLU A 149 1.36 -18.23 0.34
N ALA A 150 0.31 -17.43 0.51
CA ALA A 150 -0.16 -17.05 1.83
C ALA A 150 -1.68 -17.10 1.95
N TRP A 151 -2.17 -17.22 3.17
CA TRP A 151 -3.57 -17.03 3.50
C TRP A 151 -3.71 -16.01 4.61
N LEU A 152 -4.56 -15.01 4.40
CA LEU A 152 -5.07 -14.14 5.46
C LEU A 152 -6.40 -14.71 5.94
N ALA A 153 -6.53 -14.97 7.23
CA ALA A 153 -7.74 -15.47 7.84
C ALA A 153 -7.75 -15.18 9.35
N ASP A 154 -8.93 -14.95 9.91
CA ASP A 154 -9.14 -14.89 11.36
C ASP A 154 -9.29 -16.32 11.90
N LEU A 155 -8.22 -16.85 12.48
CA LEU A 155 -8.11 -18.26 12.91
C LEU A 155 -8.55 -18.47 14.37
N ASP A 156 -8.40 -17.46 15.21
CA ASP A 156 -8.74 -17.53 16.63
C ASP A 156 -9.99 -16.73 17.03
N LEU A 157 -10.65 -16.10 16.06
CA LEU A 157 -11.91 -15.37 16.16
C LEU A 157 -11.81 -14.10 17.01
N ASP A 158 -10.63 -13.47 17.04
CA ASP A 158 -10.42 -12.20 17.73
C ASP A 158 -10.68 -10.96 16.85
N ASN A 159 -11.03 -11.17 15.58
CA ASN A 159 -11.24 -10.18 14.51
C ASN A 159 -9.96 -9.55 13.94
N HIS A 160 -8.79 -10.03 14.33
CA HIS A 160 -7.53 -9.76 13.65
C HIS A 160 -7.23 -10.89 12.66
N LEU A 161 -6.36 -10.59 11.69
CA LEU A 161 -6.01 -11.58 10.67
C LEU A 161 -4.69 -12.26 11.03
N GLU A 162 -4.68 -13.59 11.04
CA GLU A 162 -3.45 -14.37 10.93
C GLU A 162 -2.99 -14.44 9.47
N LEU A 163 -1.68 -14.52 9.32
CA LEU A 163 -1.01 -14.80 8.07
C LEU A 163 -0.42 -16.21 8.11
N VAL A 164 -0.97 -17.11 7.31
CA VAL A 164 -0.41 -18.45 7.09
C VAL A 164 0.43 -18.42 5.83
N LEU A 165 1.74 -18.59 5.95
CA LEU A 165 2.65 -18.73 4.82
C LEU A 165 2.87 -20.22 4.53
N ARG A 166 2.86 -20.60 3.26
CA ARG A 166 3.28 -21.92 2.80
C ARG A 166 4.40 -21.75 1.79
N HIS A 167 5.57 -22.31 2.08
CA HIS A 167 6.69 -22.35 1.15
C HIS A 167 6.89 -23.78 0.66
N GLN A 168 6.90 -23.94 -0.65
CA GLN A 168 7.16 -25.19 -1.33
C GLN A 168 8.44 -25.10 -2.14
N LYS A 169 9.20 -26.19 -2.13
CA LYS A 169 10.31 -26.38 -3.06
C LYS A 169 10.09 -27.63 -3.88
N LYS A 170 10.24 -27.51 -5.20
CA LYS A 170 10.16 -28.61 -6.17
C LYS A 170 11.50 -28.75 -6.89
N ASP A 171 11.89 -29.98 -7.23
CA ASP A 171 13.05 -30.23 -8.08
C ASP A 171 12.76 -29.91 -9.56
N ALA A 172 13.77 -29.99 -10.43
CA ALA A 172 13.64 -29.78 -11.87
C ALA A 172 12.69 -30.76 -12.58
N SER A 173 12.34 -31.89 -11.96
CA SER A 173 11.34 -32.84 -12.47
C SER A 173 9.92 -32.52 -11.97
N GLY A 174 9.77 -31.48 -11.15
CA GLY A 174 8.51 -31.07 -10.53
C GLY A 174 8.15 -31.85 -9.27
N ASN A 175 9.03 -32.71 -8.74
CA ASN A 175 8.76 -33.44 -7.51
C ASN A 175 8.90 -32.51 -6.31
N LEU A 176 7.96 -32.58 -5.37
CA LEU A 176 8.01 -31.84 -4.12
C LEU A 176 9.16 -32.36 -3.23
N ILE A 177 10.07 -31.47 -2.85
CA ILE A 177 11.21 -31.78 -1.97
C ILE A 177 11.11 -31.11 -0.60
N ALA A 178 10.37 -30.00 -0.48
CA ALA A 178 10.04 -29.38 0.80
C ALA A 178 8.65 -28.75 0.76
N ASP A 179 7.94 -28.78 1.90
CA ASP A 179 6.63 -28.17 2.11
C ASP A 179 6.53 -27.66 3.56
N GLU A 180 6.74 -26.37 3.73
CA GLU A 180 6.87 -25.71 5.02
C GLU A 180 5.70 -24.74 5.23
N TYR A 181 5.27 -24.63 6.48
CA TYR A 181 4.17 -23.75 6.87
C TYR A 181 4.61 -22.92 8.06
N THR A 182 4.30 -21.62 8.01
CA THR A 182 4.50 -20.67 9.10
C THR A 182 3.19 -19.99 9.39
N VAL A 183 2.80 -19.89 10.66
CA VAL A 183 1.67 -19.06 11.07
C VAL A 183 2.22 -17.83 11.76
N LEU A 184 1.71 -16.67 11.38
CA LEU A 184 1.98 -15.41 12.04
C LEU A 184 0.68 -14.80 12.55
N THR A 185 0.67 -14.38 13.80
CA THR A 185 -0.47 -13.70 14.44
C THR A 185 -0.22 -12.20 14.43
N GLN A 186 -1.24 -11.43 14.09
CA GLN A 186 -1.19 -9.98 14.14
C GLN A 186 -1.25 -9.50 15.59
N LYS A 187 -0.43 -8.51 15.93
CA LYS A 187 -0.49 -7.83 17.22
C LYS A 187 -1.39 -6.62 17.11
N GLY A 188 -1.83 -6.09 18.25
CA GLY A 188 -2.57 -4.82 18.30
C GLY A 188 -1.81 -3.58 17.81
N ASP A 189 -0.51 -3.70 17.49
CA ASP A 189 0.25 -2.65 16.81
C ASP A 189 0.26 -2.80 15.27
N GLY A 190 -0.42 -3.83 14.74
CA GLY A 190 -0.50 -4.17 13.32
C GLY A 190 0.68 -4.95 12.76
N ASN A 191 1.73 -5.23 13.55
CA ASN A 191 2.85 -6.08 13.15
C ASN A 191 2.53 -7.56 13.36
N PHE A 192 3.25 -8.43 12.66
CA PHE A 192 3.11 -9.88 12.79
C PHE A 192 4.20 -10.49 13.69
N GLN A 193 3.86 -11.57 14.40
CA GLN A 193 4.81 -12.40 15.16
C GLN A 193 4.52 -13.88 14.96
N PRO A 194 5.49 -14.79 15.24
CA PRO A 194 5.22 -16.22 15.25
C PRO A 194 3.96 -16.55 16.05
N GLY A 195 3.00 -17.20 15.39
CA GLY A 195 1.74 -17.64 15.95
C GLY A 195 1.87 -19.00 16.63
N LEU A 196 0.76 -19.47 17.21
CA LEU A 196 0.70 -20.80 17.81
C LEU A 196 0.52 -21.86 16.72
N ASP A 197 1.33 -22.92 16.76
CA ASP A 197 1.21 -24.07 15.84
C ASP A 197 -0.19 -24.70 15.85
N SER A 198 -0.94 -24.56 16.95
CA SER A 198 -2.31 -25.07 17.08
C SER A 198 -3.31 -24.40 16.15
N LEU A 199 -3.01 -23.20 15.63
CA LEU A 199 -3.85 -22.49 14.65
C LEU A 199 -3.66 -23.07 13.23
N LEU A 200 -2.59 -23.83 13.00
CA LEU A 200 -2.28 -24.37 11.70
C LEU A 200 -3.09 -25.64 11.41
N VAL A 201 -4.18 -25.50 10.64
CA VAL A 201 -4.92 -26.64 10.07
C VAL A 201 -4.49 -26.85 8.61
N LYS A 202 -3.35 -27.52 8.40
CA LYS A 202 -2.68 -27.66 7.09
C LYS A 202 -3.59 -28.15 5.96
N GLU A 203 -4.55 -29.01 6.27
CA GLU A 203 -5.49 -29.57 5.30
C GLU A 203 -6.33 -28.50 4.58
N ASN A 204 -6.49 -27.33 5.21
CA ASN A 204 -7.27 -26.21 4.70
C ASN A 204 -6.47 -25.29 3.78
N TYR A 205 -5.15 -25.43 3.68
CA TYR A 205 -4.26 -24.50 2.96
C TYR A 205 -3.53 -25.23 1.84
N LYS A 206 -4.32 -25.71 0.87
CA LYS A 206 -3.83 -26.33 -0.36
C LYS A 206 -3.86 -25.30 -1.48
N MET A 207 -2.87 -25.35 -2.36
CA MET A 207 -2.87 -24.52 -3.56
C MET A 207 -4.14 -24.83 -4.36
N SER A 208 -4.83 -23.80 -4.84
CA SER A 208 -5.75 -23.94 -5.95
C SER A 208 -4.95 -24.43 -7.16
N MET A 209 -5.30 -25.62 -7.66
CA MET A 209 -4.78 -26.14 -8.93
C MET A 209 -5.37 -25.39 -10.11
#